data_AF-A0A2D5ASA6-F1
#
_entry.id   AF-A0A2D5ASA6-F1
#
_cell.length_a   1.000
_cell.length_b   1.000
_cell.length_c   1.000
_cell.angle_alpha   90.00
_cell.angle_beta   90.00
_cell.angle_gamma   90.00
#
_symmetry.space_group_name_H-M   'P 1'
#
loop_
_entity.id
_entity.type
_entity.pdbx_description
1 polymer ?
#
loop_
_entity_poly.entity_id
_entity_poly.type
_entity_poly.pdbx_seq_one_letter_code
_entity_poly.pdbx_strand_id
1 'polypeptide(L)'
;MMRDSLVRLLEEYEASHTHPTNRLTHKVAIPFIVFTIVAMLDWVELGSLQVAGHDLTLAFVVLLPAICWYFWMAPFLAPLIVVPALLCIPLGRVTPPWLVIAIAIFAWLVQLAGHAIWEKRSPAFFTNLVQLLVGPVFLVALFTGGFSLRGSAGSRPTGASMRRRDLRGDREQGGAERSPRADGSPATRYMGLRSAVVVFFLGGFALLLCDRVHIACGVLEQADRSVFGQAFWVFPLFGLVSIATVTAYGRLRGAMGEPARSPGVARTAVAAVWALGAYAATGPLDGWGPILLGVLVLAWIVRIAFEKDRVAAVFCLGLAVVGPLGEAALSATGAFHYLHPDMGSVPSWLPGIYLHGGLLVVEVEAWLAQEGD
;
A
#
# COMPACT_ATOMS: atom_id res chain seq x y z
N MET A 1 2.98 18.66 -12.25
CA MET A 1 4.10 19.10 -11.41
C MET A 1 3.55 19.45 -10.04
N MET A 2 4.28 19.17 -8.96
CA MET A 2 3.90 19.63 -7.62
C MET A 2 4.16 21.14 -7.51
N ARG A 3 3.33 21.85 -6.74
CA ARG A 3 3.55 23.29 -6.48
C ARG A 3 4.69 23.50 -5.49
N ASP A 4 5.44 24.59 -5.63
CA ASP A 4 6.57 24.93 -4.75
C ASP A 4 6.17 25.03 -3.27
N SER A 5 4.95 25.51 -2.98
CA SER A 5 4.40 25.54 -1.63
C SER A 5 4.27 24.15 -1.01
N LEU A 6 3.87 23.14 -1.80
CA LEU A 6 3.81 21.75 -1.35
C LEU A 6 5.21 21.19 -1.14
N VAL A 7 6.16 21.50 -2.02
CA VAL A 7 7.56 21.05 -1.86
C VAL A 7 8.12 21.53 -0.52
N ARG A 8 7.92 22.80 -0.15
CA ARG A 8 8.33 23.33 1.15
C ARG A 8 7.67 22.61 2.34
N LEU A 9 6.37 22.31 2.23
CA LEU A 9 5.66 21.56 3.26
C LEU A 9 6.22 20.15 3.44
N LEU A 10 6.58 19.48 2.33
CA LEU A 10 7.18 18.15 2.35
C LEU A 10 8.63 18.19 2.90
N GLU A 11 9.41 19.22 2.58
CA GLU A 11 10.74 19.44 3.16
C GLU A 11 10.66 19.67 4.68
N GLU A 12 9.69 20.46 5.15
CA GLU A 12 9.42 20.66 6.59
C GLU A 12 8.98 19.36 7.27
N TYR A 13 8.11 18.59 6.60
CA TYR A 13 7.70 17.28 7.08
C TYR A 13 8.90 16.33 7.19
N GLU A 14 9.76 16.26 6.17
CA GLU A 14 10.94 15.41 6.22
C GLU A 14 11.91 15.82 7.34
N ALA A 15 12.17 17.12 7.49
CA ALA A 15 13.08 17.66 8.50
C ALA A 15 12.61 17.41 9.95
N SER A 16 11.29 17.23 10.15
CA SER A 16 10.71 16.90 11.45
C SER A 16 10.64 15.38 11.73
N HIS A 17 10.96 14.54 10.74
CA HIS A 17 10.94 13.08 10.85
C HIS A 17 12.28 12.52 10.39
N THR A 18 13.30 12.54 11.23
CA THR A 18 14.66 12.13 10.85
C THR A 18 14.97 10.70 11.26
N HIS A 19 14.39 10.22 12.37
CA HIS A 19 14.72 8.92 12.91
C HIS A 19 14.04 7.79 12.10
N PRO A 20 14.77 6.75 11.67
CA PRO A 20 14.22 5.71 10.79
C PRO A 20 13.03 4.95 11.41
N THR A 21 13.06 4.71 12.72
CA THR A 21 11.93 4.07 13.42
C THR A 21 10.70 4.97 13.47
N ASN A 22 10.86 6.29 13.64
CA ASN A 22 9.73 7.21 13.61
C ASN A 22 9.15 7.33 12.18
N ARG A 23 10.01 7.34 11.15
CA ARG A 23 9.54 7.24 9.76
C ARG A 23 8.73 5.95 9.54
N LEU A 24 9.17 4.83 10.10
CA LEU A 24 8.46 3.56 10.00
C LEU A 24 7.09 3.59 10.69
N THR A 25 6.99 4.14 11.91
CA THR A 25 5.70 4.29 12.60
C THR A 25 4.72 5.13 11.77
N HIS A 26 5.21 6.20 11.13
CA HIS A 26 4.39 7.03 10.24
C HIS A 26 3.94 6.30 8.98
N LYS A 27 4.84 5.58 8.30
CA LYS A 27 4.49 4.77 7.11
C LYS A 27 3.35 3.79 7.41
N VAL A 28 3.35 3.20 8.60
CA VAL A 28 2.32 2.25 9.03
C VAL A 28 1.07 2.95 9.54
N ALA A 29 1.18 3.97 10.39
CA ALA A 29 0.03 4.57 11.07
C ALA A 29 -0.82 5.47 10.17
N ILE A 30 -0.22 6.20 9.21
CA ILE A 30 -0.94 7.17 8.38
C ILE A 30 -2.16 6.56 7.67
N PRO A 31 -2.07 5.40 6.99
CA PRO A 31 -3.25 4.79 6.36
C PRO A 31 -4.39 4.47 7.34
N PHE A 32 -4.06 3.99 8.54
CA PHE A 32 -5.05 3.67 9.58
C PHE A 32 -5.68 4.94 10.16
N ILE A 33 -4.90 6.00 10.34
CA ILE A 33 -5.40 7.30 10.82
C ILE A 33 -6.31 7.95 9.78
N VAL A 34 -5.92 7.96 8.51
CA VAL A 34 -6.78 8.48 7.43
C VAL A 34 -8.11 7.72 7.40
N PHE A 35 -8.07 6.38 7.45
CA PHE A 35 -9.28 5.55 7.51
C PHE A 35 -10.17 5.92 8.69
N THR A 36 -9.61 5.98 9.90
CA THR A 36 -10.41 6.22 11.11
C THR A 36 -10.92 7.64 11.21
N ILE A 37 -10.16 8.66 10.79
CA ILE A 37 -10.65 10.03 10.71
C ILE A 37 -11.85 10.12 9.78
N VAL A 38 -11.73 9.59 8.55
CA VAL A 38 -12.81 9.67 7.56
C VAL A 38 -14.04 8.89 8.04
N ALA A 39 -13.86 7.69 8.58
CA ALA A 39 -14.96 6.88 9.11
C ALA A 39 -15.68 7.59 10.28
N MET A 40 -14.95 8.19 11.22
CA MET A 40 -15.55 8.90 12.36
C MET A 40 -16.24 10.21 11.95
N LEU A 41 -15.70 10.94 10.96
CA LEU A 41 -16.37 12.11 10.40
C LEU A 41 -17.69 11.74 9.71
N ASP A 42 -17.78 10.53 9.15
CA ASP A 42 -19.00 10.04 8.52
C ASP A 42 -20.09 9.69 9.54
N TRP A 43 -19.78 9.52 10.83
CA TRP A 43 -20.79 9.32 11.89
C TRP A 43 -21.57 10.57 12.25
N VAL A 44 -21.10 11.76 11.84
CA VAL A 44 -21.74 13.03 12.15
C VAL A 44 -22.63 13.44 10.96
N GLU A 45 -23.91 13.11 11.06
CA GLU A 45 -24.93 13.52 10.09
C GLU A 45 -25.26 15.02 10.23
N LEU A 46 -25.31 15.73 9.10
CA LEU A 46 -25.54 17.18 9.05
C LEU A 46 -26.95 17.57 8.56
N GLY A 47 -27.81 16.58 8.30
CA GLY A 47 -29.20 16.78 7.90
C GLY A 47 -29.68 15.76 6.87
N SER A 48 -30.92 15.91 6.41
CA SER A 48 -31.58 15.00 5.46
C SER A 48 -31.23 15.23 3.99
N LEU A 49 -30.27 16.11 3.69
CA LEU A 49 -29.81 16.28 2.31
C LEU A 49 -29.06 15.02 1.90
N GLN A 50 -29.51 14.36 0.84
CA GLN A 50 -28.86 13.16 0.34
C GLN A 50 -27.80 13.47 -0.73
N VAL A 51 -26.61 12.91 -0.57
CA VAL A 51 -25.53 12.88 -1.55
C VAL A 51 -25.29 11.44 -1.95
N ALA A 52 -25.45 11.12 -3.24
CA ALA A 52 -25.29 9.77 -3.78
C ALA A 52 -26.12 8.69 -3.03
N GLY A 53 -27.35 9.03 -2.60
CA GLY A 53 -28.25 8.13 -1.89
C GLY A 53 -27.96 7.96 -0.39
N HIS A 54 -27.05 8.76 0.17
CA HIS A 54 -26.72 8.75 1.58
C HIS A 54 -26.87 10.14 2.20
N ASP A 55 -27.20 10.21 3.48
CA ASP A 55 -27.30 11.49 4.18
C ASP A 55 -25.96 12.25 4.16
N LEU A 56 -26.04 13.58 4.09
CA LEU A 56 -24.87 14.45 4.11
C LEU A 56 -24.22 14.36 5.49
N THR A 57 -23.01 13.84 5.53
CA THR A 57 -22.18 13.74 6.74
C THR A 57 -21.06 14.78 6.76
N LEU A 58 -20.47 14.99 7.94
CA LEU A 58 -19.33 15.87 8.13
C LEU A 58 -18.11 15.42 7.31
N ALA A 59 -17.99 14.13 6.99
CA ALA A 59 -16.96 13.61 6.11
C ALA A 59 -16.97 14.31 4.74
N PHE A 60 -18.14 14.51 4.11
CA PHE A 60 -18.22 15.20 2.82
C PHE A 60 -17.77 16.66 2.91
N VAL A 61 -18.16 17.36 3.98
CA VAL A 61 -17.82 18.76 4.21
C VAL A 61 -16.31 18.95 4.41
N VAL A 62 -15.64 18.01 5.07
CA VAL A 62 -14.19 18.06 5.33
C VAL A 62 -13.38 17.52 4.15
N LEU A 63 -13.81 16.43 3.52
CA LEU A 63 -13.10 15.81 2.40
C LEU A 63 -13.14 16.68 1.15
N LEU A 64 -14.24 17.38 0.86
CA LEU A 64 -14.33 18.18 -0.36
C LEU A 64 -13.22 19.26 -0.45
N PRO A 65 -12.99 20.11 0.57
CA PRO A 65 -11.84 21.01 0.60
C PRO A 65 -10.48 20.29 0.52
N ALA A 66 -10.32 19.15 1.20
CA ALA A 66 -9.08 18.37 1.14
C ALA A 66 -8.79 17.83 -0.26
N ILE A 67 -9.82 17.33 -0.96
CA ILE A 67 -9.75 16.86 -2.35
C ILE A 67 -9.35 18.02 -3.26
N CYS A 68 -10.02 19.17 -3.14
CA CYS A 68 -9.66 20.37 -3.88
C CYS A 68 -8.19 20.78 -3.62
N TRP A 69 -7.74 20.70 -2.37
CA TRP A 69 -6.36 20.99 -2.00
C TRP A 69 -5.36 20.01 -2.64
N TYR A 70 -5.63 18.70 -2.63
CA TYR A 70 -4.76 17.70 -3.25
C TYR A 70 -4.65 17.91 -4.77
N PHE A 71 -5.78 18.09 -5.47
CA PHE A 71 -5.77 18.34 -6.91
C PHE A 71 -5.11 19.67 -7.28
N TRP A 72 -5.27 20.69 -6.43
CA TRP A 72 -4.58 21.96 -6.59
C TRP A 72 -3.06 21.78 -6.46
N MET A 73 -2.59 21.07 -5.42
CA MET A 73 -1.18 21.00 -5.03
C MET A 73 -0.37 19.98 -5.83
N ALA A 74 -0.94 18.81 -6.10
CA ALA A 74 -0.26 17.69 -6.75
C ALA A 74 -1.24 16.85 -7.60
N PRO A 75 -1.73 17.36 -8.74
CA PRO A 75 -2.78 16.70 -9.52
C PRO A 75 -2.41 15.28 -10.00
N PHE A 76 -1.12 14.99 -10.18
CA PHE A 76 -0.65 13.66 -10.57
C PHE A 76 -0.65 12.65 -9.41
N LEU A 77 -0.49 13.11 -8.18
CA LEU A 77 -0.52 12.26 -6.98
C LEU A 77 -1.92 12.21 -6.34
N ALA A 78 -2.74 13.23 -6.57
CA ALA A 78 -4.05 13.38 -5.96
C ALA A 78 -4.96 12.16 -6.13
N PRO A 79 -5.08 11.51 -7.31
CA PRO A 79 -5.92 10.31 -7.45
C PRO A 79 -5.48 9.17 -6.52
N LEU A 80 -4.18 9.01 -6.28
CA LEU A 80 -3.62 7.97 -5.40
C LEU A 80 -3.93 8.21 -3.91
N ILE A 81 -4.38 9.41 -3.55
CA ILE A 81 -4.72 9.80 -2.18
C ILE A 81 -6.25 9.88 -2.05
N VAL A 82 -6.91 10.53 -3.00
CA VAL A 82 -8.34 10.82 -2.98
C VAL A 82 -9.17 9.55 -3.13
N VAL A 83 -8.80 8.64 -4.04
CA VAL A 83 -9.58 7.41 -4.24
C VAL A 83 -9.59 6.54 -2.97
N PRO A 84 -8.44 6.21 -2.34
CA PRO A 84 -8.45 5.52 -1.06
C PRO A 84 -9.21 6.27 0.05
N ALA A 85 -9.06 7.60 0.13
CA ALA A 85 -9.77 8.40 1.14
C ALA A 85 -11.29 8.36 0.98
N LEU A 86 -11.80 8.38 -0.25
CA LEU A 86 -13.24 8.23 -0.52
C LEU A 86 -13.74 6.82 -0.18
N LEU A 87 -12.93 5.78 -0.43
CA LEU A 87 -13.27 4.41 -0.05
C LEU A 87 -13.37 4.20 1.46
N CYS A 88 -12.73 5.05 2.28
CA CYS A 88 -12.86 4.98 3.73
C CYS A 88 -14.29 5.20 4.22
N ILE A 89 -15.16 5.89 3.48
CA ILE A 89 -16.57 6.09 3.85
C ILE A 89 -17.34 4.74 3.84
N PRO A 90 -17.52 4.04 2.70
CA PRO A 90 -18.23 2.77 2.69
C PRO A 90 -17.53 1.71 3.53
N LEU A 91 -16.19 1.69 3.57
CA LEU A 91 -15.43 0.77 4.43
C LEU A 91 -15.68 1.05 5.92
N GLY A 92 -15.78 2.32 6.32
CA GLY A 92 -16.13 2.72 7.68
C GLY A 92 -17.52 2.26 8.08
N ARG A 93 -18.50 2.35 7.16
CA ARG A 93 -19.89 1.93 7.41
C ARG A 93 -20.06 0.42 7.59
N VAL A 94 -19.25 -0.38 6.90
CA VAL A 94 -19.23 -1.84 7.10
C VAL A 94 -18.32 -2.26 8.25
N THR A 95 -17.66 -1.33 8.92
CA THR A 95 -16.77 -1.62 10.05
C THR A 95 -17.46 -1.24 11.38
N PRO A 96 -17.52 -2.13 12.39
CA PRO A 96 -18.13 -1.81 13.67
C PRO A 96 -17.50 -0.55 14.30
N PRO A 97 -18.28 0.41 14.85
CA PRO A 97 -17.73 1.68 15.34
C PRO A 97 -16.63 1.53 16.40
N TRP A 98 -16.79 0.58 17.31
CA TRP A 98 -15.80 0.32 18.35
C TRP A 98 -14.45 -0.19 17.75
N LEU A 99 -14.45 -0.89 16.59
CA LEU A 99 -13.22 -1.29 15.87
C LEU A 99 -12.50 -0.08 15.30
N VAL A 100 -13.26 0.83 14.69
CA VAL A 100 -12.73 2.09 14.17
C VAL A 100 -12.07 2.88 15.29
N ILE A 101 -12.70 2.96 16.47
CA ILE A 101 -12.12 3.61 17.66
C ILE A 101 -10.85 2.88 18.12
N ALA A 102 -10.86 1.55 18.21
CA ALA A 102 -9.68 0.78 18.64
C ALA A 102 -8.49 0.98 17.69
N ILE A 103 -8.73 0.95 16.38
CA ILE A 103 -7.72 1.25 15.35
C ILE A 103 -7.22 2.69 15.50
N ALA A 104 -8.11 3.65 15.75
CA ALA A 104 -7.75 5.05 15.89
C ALA A 104 -6.80 5.25 17.07
N ILE A 105 -7.18 4.71 18.25
CA ILE A 105 -6.36 4.78 19.46
C ILE A 105 -5.00 4.15 19.21
N PHE A 106 -4.96 2.93 18.66
CA PHE A 106 -3.69 2.24 18.41
C PHE A 106 -2.79 3.01 17.43
N ALA A 107 -3.33 3.45 16.28
CA ALA A 107 -2.56 4.14 15.26
C ALA A 107 -2.02 5.49 15.76
N TRP A 108 -2.85 6.26 16.48
CA TRP A 108 -2.40 7.51 17.11
C TRP A 108 -1.36 7.27 18.20
N LEU A 109 -1.54 6.28 19.07
CA LEU A 109 -0.55 5.95 20.11
C LEU A 109 0.81 5.58 19.49
N VAL A 110 0.82 4.75 18.45
CA VAL A 110 2.04 4.37 17.73
C VAL A 110 2.72 5.59 17.10
N GLN A 111 1.96 6.47 16.45
CA GLN A 111 2.53 7.65 15.79
C GLN A 111 3.04 8.69 16.79
N LEU A 112 2.29 8.96 17.87
CA LEU A 112 2.68 9.88 18.94
C LEU A 112 3.88 9.34 19.75
N ALA A 113 3.92 8.04 20.03
CA ALA A 113 5.09 7.39 20.63
C ALA A 113 6.31 7.51 19.73
N GLY A 114 6.12 7.39 18.41
CA GLY A 114 7.11 7.72 17.37
C GLY A 114 7.83 9.04 17.62
N HIS A 115 7.03 10.10 17.75
CA HIS A 115 7.54 11.44 18.02
C HIS A 115 8.16 11.59 19.41
N ALA A 116 7.49 11.10 20.45
CA ALA A 116 7.92 11.29 21.83
C ALA A 116 9.24 10.56 22.15
N ILE A 117 9.38 9.31 21.68
CA ILE A 117 10.52 8.45 22.02
C ILE A 117 11.73 8.76 21.13
N TRP A 118 11.52 8.88 19.82
CA TRP A 118 12.63 8.94 18.86
C TRP A 118 12.97 10.36 18.38
N GLU A 119 11.98 11.21 18.09
CA GLU A 119 12.27 12.61 17.68
C GLU A 119 12.42 13.54 18.89
N LYS A 120 11.82 13.18 20.04
CA LYS A 120 11.76 14.01 21.26
C LYS A 120 11.20 15.41 21.01
N ARG A 121 10.26 15.51 20.07
CA ARG A 121 9.60 16.74 19.64
C ARG A 121 8.11 16.48 19.46
N SER A 122 7.29 17.52 19.60
CA SER A 122 5.87 17.43 19.29
C SER A 122 5.63 17.27 17.78
N PRO A 123 4.55 16.59 17.37
CA PRO A 123 4.14 16.54 15.97
C PRO A 123 3.91 17.94 15.37
N ALA A 124 4.31 18.12 14.11
CA ALA A 124 4.18 19.41 13.40
C ALA A 124 2.73 19.85 13.20
N PHE A 125 1.77 18.91 13.17
CA PHE A 125 0.36 19.26 12.99
C PHE A 125 -0.27 19.96 14.20
N PHE A 126 0.36 19.90 15.39
CA PHE A 126 -0.09 20.68 16.54
C PHE A 126 0.11 22.19 16.36
N THR A 127 1.06 22.60 15.51
CA THR A 127 1.30 24.01 15.19
C THR A 127 0.70 24.40 13.84
N ASN A 128 0.64 23.48 12.88
CA ASN A 128 0.09 23.71 11.55
C ASN A 128 -0.78 22.54 11.08
N LEU A 129 -2.10 22.68 11.16
CA LEU A 129 -3.06 21.63 10.76
C LEU A 129 -2.89 21.15 9.30
N VAL A 130 -2.34 21.97 8.40
CA VAL A 130 -2.07 21.56 7.02
C VAL A 130 -1.10 20.37 6.97
N GLN A 131 -0.21 20.22 7.97
CA GLN A 131 0.70 19.07 8.06
C GLN A 131 -0.03 17.72 8.18
N LEU A 132 -1.31 17.71 8.58
CA LEU A 132 -2.13 16.49 8.54
C LEU A 132 -2.43 16.04 7.10
N LEU A 133 -2.59 16.99 6.16
CA LEU A 133 -2.76 16.70 4.72
C LEU A 133 -1.43 16.36 4.04
N VAL A 134 -0.31 16.81 4.61
CA VAL A 134 1.03 16.57 4.06
C VAL A 134 1.44 15.10 4.23
N GLY A 135 1.11 14.46 5.36
CA GLY A 135 1.45 13.06 5.63
C GLY A 135 1.04 12.08 4.51
N PRO A 136 -0.24 12.05 4.08
CA PRO A 136 -0.69 11.21 2.97
C PRO A 136 0.04 11.48 1.65
N VAL A 137 0.29 12.76 1.31
CA VAL A 137 1.03 13.13 0.09
C VAL A 137 2.47 12.69 0.19
N PHE A 138 3.11 12.88 1.34
CA PHE A 138 4.48 12.46 1.59
C PHE A 138 4.63 10.95 1.42
N LEU A 139 3.70 10.18 1.99
CA LEU A 139 3.69 8.73 1.86
C LEU A 139 3.57 8.30 0.38
N VAL A 140 2.63 8.87 -0.37
CA VAL A 140 2.48 8.62 -1.80
C VAL A 140 3.69 9.12 -2.61
N ALA A 141 4.28 10.25 -2.25
CA ALA A 141 5.45 10.82 -2.93
C ALA A 141 6.71 9.96 -2.71
N LEU A 142 6.87 9.42 -1.49
CA LEU A 142 7.92 8.47 -1.15
C LEU A 142 7.74 7.17 -1.91
N PHE A 143 6.52 6.63 -1.94
CA PHE A 143 6.23 5.46 -2.76
C PHE A 143 6.57 5.77 -4.22
N THR A 144 6.03 6.85 -4.81
CA THR A 144 6.20 7.20 -6.23
C THR A 144 7.61 7.56 -6.69
N GLY A 145 8.59 7.69 -5.79
CA GLY A 145 9.88 8.28 -6.12
C GLY A 145 9.78 9.76 -6.52
N GLY A 146 8.58 10.36 -6.42
CA GLY A 146 8.32 11.76 -6.73
C GLY A 146 8.99 12.71 -5.73
N PHE A 147 9.44 12.18 -4.59
CA PHE A 147 10.18 12.91 -3.56
C PHE A 147 11.71 12.83 -3.71
N SER A 148 12.25 12.29 -4.81
CA SER A 148 13.64 12.61 -5.22
C SER A 148 13.70 14.06 -5.73
N LEU A 149 13.42 15.04 -4.87
CA LEU A 149 13.45 16.46 -5.21
C LEU A 149 14.78 17.06 -4.75
N ARG A 150 15.56 17.51 -5.74
CA ARG A 150 16.65 18.51 -5.65
C ARG A 150 17.94 18.18 -4.88
N GLY A 151 18.23 16.92 -4.59
CA GLY A 151 19.53 16.51 -4.02
C GLY A 151 20.78 16.61 -4.93
N SER A 152 20.71 17.02 -6.21
CA SER A 152 21.92 17.05 -7.06
C SER A 152 21.96 18.04 -8.23
N ALA A 153 21.01 18.97 -8.36
CA ALA A 153 21.06 19.98 -9.41
C ALA A 153 20.56 21.33 -8.91
N GLY A 154 21.46 22.16 -8.36
CA GLY A 154 21.04 23.51 -7.98
C GLY A 154 21.93 24.34 -7.05
N SER A 155 23.15 23.92 -6.69
CA SER A 155 24.13 24.84 -6.10
C SER A 155 25.33 24.99 -7.04
N ARG A 156 25.12 25.69 -8.17
CA ARG A 156 26.26 26.38 -8.80
C ARG A 156 26.55 27.59 -7.92
N PRO A 157 27.74 27.71 -7.31
CA PRO A 157 28.19 29.00 -6.82
C PRO A 157 28.32 29.89 -8.05
N THR A 158 27.46 30.90 -8.14
CA THR A 158 27.67 32.05 -9.03
C THR A 158 29.07 32.60 -8.77
N GLY A 159 29.77 32.87 -9.87
CA GLY A 159 31.22 32.86 -9.94
C GLY A 159 31.95 33.80 -8.97
N ALA A 160 33.09 33.32 -8.47
CA ALA A 160 34.25 34.13 -8.19
C ALA A 160 35.51 33.26 -8.23
N SER A 161 36.44 33.66 -9.10
CA SER A 161 37.86 33.28 -9.20
C SER A 161 38.23 31.80 -9.39
N MET A 162 38.49 31.41 -10.65
CA MET A 162 39.45 30.34 -10.93
C MET A 162 40.62 30.93 -11.71
N ARG A 163 41.71 31.18 -10.97
CA ARG A 163 42.99 31.66 -11.48
C ARG A 163 43.66 30.52 -12.24
N ARG A 164 44.04 30.78 -13.50
CA ARG A 164 44.95 29.94 -14.29
C ARG A 164 46.30 29.79 -13.57
N ARG A 165 46.71 28.54 -13.32
CA ARG A 165 48.07 27.97 -13.11
C ARG A 165 47.85 26.45 -13.09
N ASP A 166 48.59 25.56 -13.72
CA ASP A 166 49.85 25.60 -14.45
C ASP A 166 49.82 24.47 -15.49
N LEU A 167 50.50 24.69 -16.63
CA LEU A 167 50.84 23.67 -17.62
C LEU A 167 52.26 23.17 -17.33
N ARG A 168 52.37 21.91 -16.89
CA ARG A 168 53.55 21.01 -16.98
C ARG A 168 53.09 19.72 -16.25
N GLY A 169 52.86 18.61 -16.94
CA GLY A 169 53.88 17.81 -17.62
C GLY A 169 54.20 16.64 -16.68
N ASP A 170 53.73 15.43 -17.00
CA ASP A 170 54.59 14.25 -17.05
C ASP A 170 53.83 12.99 -17.47
N ARG A 171 54.65 12.07 -17.96
CA ARG A 171 54.41 10.88 -18.76
C ARG A 171 53.70 9.74 -18.01
N GLU A 172 53.06 8.90 -18.83
CA GLU A 172 53.03 7.44 -18.77
C GLU A 172 52.87 6.78 -17.38
N GLN A 173 51.70 6.17 -17.18
CA GLN A 173 51.63 4.79 -16.70
C GLN A 173 50.26 4.20 -17.07
N GLY A 174 50.28 3.32 -18.07
CA GLY A 174 49.18 2.42 -18.38
C GLY A 174 49.05 1.38 -17.27
N GLY A 175 48.10 1.61 -16.37
CA GLY A 175 47.61 0.61 -15.43
C GLY A 175 46.22 0.20 -15.88
N ALA A 176 46.05 -1.05 -16.30
CA ALA A 176 44.75 -1.63 -16.61
C ALA A 176 43.86 -1.57 -15.36
N GLU A 177 42.90 -0.66 -15.33
CA GLU A 177 41.79 -0.68 -14.38
C GLU A 177 40.99 -1.95 -14.61
N ARG A 178 41.22 -2.95 -13.76
CA ARG A 178 40.27 -4.05 -13.58
C ARG A 178 38.98 -3.44 -13.05
N SER A 179 38.00 -3.26 -13.94
CA SER A 179 36.59 -3.19 -13.56
C SER A 179 36.31 -4.29 -12.53
N PRO A 180 35.72 -3.99 -11.37
CA PRO A 180 35.27 -5.04 -10.47
C PRO A 180 34.30 -5.91 -11.27
N ARG A 181 34.65 -7.19 -11.46
CA ARG A 181 33.72 -8.17 -11.98
C ARG A 181 32.54 -8.17 -11.02
N ALA A 182 31.36 -7.82 -11.54
CA ALA A 182 30.11 -8.14 -10.89
C ALA A 182 30.12 -9.66 -10.67
N ASP A 183 30.35 -10.08 -9.42
CA ASP A 183 30.13 -11.44 -8.97
C ASP A 183 28.67 -11.78 -9.26
N GLY A 184 28.48 -12.61 -10.29
CA GLY A 184 27.21 -13.02 -10.85
C GLY A 184 26.56 -14.17 -10.10
N SER A 185 26.53 -14.12 -8.76
CA SER A 185 25.55 -14.90 -8.01
C SER A 185 24.29 -14.05 -7.84
N PRO A 186 23.09 -14.54 -8.20
CA PRO A 186 21.85 -13.87 -7.85
C PRO A 186 21.66 -14.05 -6.34
N ALA A 187 22.30 -13.19 -5.55
CA ALA A 187 22.09 -13.13 -4.12
C ALA A 187 20.59 -12.89 -3.90
N THR A 188 19.90 -13.94 -3.42
CA THR A 188 18.48 -13.86 -3.10
C THR A 188 18.36 -12.85 -1.96
N ARG A 189 17.96 -11.61 -2.26
CA ARG A 189 17.73 -10.58 -1.24
C ARG A 189 16.55 -11.01 -0.38
N TYR A 190 16.81 -11.31 0.88
CA TYR A 190 15.76 -11.55 1.87
C TYR A 190 15.09 -10.22 2.24
N MET A 191 13.78 -10.27 2.49
CA MET A 191 13.05 -9.09 2.96
C MET A 191 13.57 -8.67 4.35
N GLY A 192 14.06 -7.43 4.45
CA GLY A 192 14.51 -6.87 5.72
C GLY A 192 13.36 -6.69 6.72
N LEU A 193 13.67 -6.63 8.02
CA LEU A 193 12.67 -6.53 9.08
C LEU A 193 11.73 -5.33 8.92
N ARG A 194 12.25 -4.17 8.50
CA ARG A 194 11.44 -2.95 8.31
C ARG A 194 10.40 -3.13 7.21
N SER A 195 10.81 -3.66 6.07
CA SER A 195 9.94 -3.99 4.95
C SER A 195 8.89 -5.03 5.32
N ALA A 196 9.29 -6.06 6.08
CA ALA A 196 8.37 -7.07 6.60
C ALA A 196 7.29 -6.45 7.49
N VAL A 197 7.65 -5.52 8.38
CA VAL A 197 6.69 -4.78 9.22
C VAL A 197 5.73 -3.96 8.35
N VAL A 198 6.21 -3.24 7.35
CA VAL A 198 5.33 -2.46 6.45
C VAL A 198 4.36 -3.39 5.71
N VAL A 199 4.84 -4.46 5.10
CA VAL A 199 4.04 -5.43 4.35
C VAL A 199 3.01 -6.12 5.24
N PHE A 200 3.41 -6.51 6.46
CA PHE A 200 2.52 -7.13 7.43
C PHE A 200 1.34 -6.23 7.78
N PHE A 201 1.62 -4.98 8.19
CA PHE A 201 0.57 -4.09 8.66
C PHE A 201 -0.29 -3.57 7.50
N LEU A 202 0.31 -3.15 6.39
CA LEU A 202 -0.46 -2.61 5.26
C LEU A 202 -1.23 -3.70 4.53
N GLY A 203 -0.61 -4.85 4.27
CA GLY A 203 -1.27 -6.00 3.64
C GLY A 203 -2.35 -6.60 4.55
N GLY A 204 -2.02 -6.79 5.84
CA GLY A 204 -2.98 -7.24 6.85
C GLY A 204 -4.20 -6.33 6.95
N PHE A 205 -4.00 -5.01 6.98
CA PHE A 205 -5.09 -4.05 7.08
C PHE A 205 -5.95 -3.96 5.82
N ALA A 206 -5.33 -3.93 4.63
CA ALA A 206 -6.06 -3.88 3.38
C ALA A 206 -6.94 -5.12 3.17
N LEU A 207 -6.40 -6.31 3.45
CA LEU A 207 -7.14 -7.57 3.37
C LEU A 207 -8.21 -7.67 4.46
N LEU A 208 -7.94 -7.19 5.68
CA LEU A 208 -8.93 -7.11 6.76
C LEU A 208 -10.16 -6.29 6.32
N LEU A 209 -9.95 -5.13 5.70
CA LEU A 209 -11.04 -4.28 5.21
C LEU A 209 -11.83 -4.94 4.07
N CYS A 210 -11.18 -5.72 3.20
CA CYS A 210 -11.88 -6.47 2.16
C CYS A 210 -12.72 -7.61 2.75
N ASP A 211 -12.19 -8.32 3.76
CA ASP A 211 -12.92 -9.35 4.49
C ASP A 211 -14.11 -8.76 5.27
N ARG A 212 -14.01 -7.52 5.76
CA ARG A 212 -15.15 -6.78 6.33
C ARG A 212 -16.29 -6.59 5.32
N VAL A 213 -15.97 -6.34 4.05
CA VAL A 213 -16.97 -6.27 2.97
C VAL A 213 -17.63 -7.62 2.79
N HIS A 214 -16.87 -8.72 2.77
CA HIS A 214 -17.42 -10.08 2.64
C HIS A 214 -18.37 -10.44 3.79
N ILE A 215 -18.00 -10.14 5.03
CA ILE A 215 -18.88 -10.36 6.19
C ILE A 215 -20.14 -9.49 6.09
N ALA A 216 -20.01 -8.22 5.66
CA ALA A 216 -21.16 -7.33 5.53
C ALA A 216 -22.11 -7.73 4.39
N CYS A 217 -21.59 -8.31 3.32
CA CYS A 217 -22.37 -8.83 2.19
C CYS A 217 -22.91 -10.24 2.42
N GLY A 218 -22.56 -10.91 3.52
CA GLY A 218 -22.99 -12.29 3.77
C GLY A 218 -22.32 -13.31 2.85
N VAL A 219 -21.07 -13.07 2.45
CA VAL A 219 -20.27 -14.02 1.66
C VAL A 219 -19.75 -15.15 2.55
N LEU A 220 -19.29 -14.79 3.75
CA LEU A 220 -18.73 -15.73 4.71
C LEU A 220 -19.08 -15.33 6.14
N GLU A 221 -18.97 -16.32 7.02
CA GLU A 221 -19.02 -16.12 8.45
C GLU A 221 -17.86 -16.80 9.18
N GLN A 222 -17.43 -16.21 10.29
CA GLN A 222 -16.37 -16.72 11.13
C GLN A 222 -16.96 -17.31 12.41
N ALA A 223 -16.44 -18.46 12.84
CA ALA A 223 -16.95 -19.19 13.99
C ALA A 223 -16.69 -18.45 15.31
N ASP A 224 -15.54 -17.79 15.42
CA ASP A 224 -15.22 -16.92 16.54
C ASP A 224 -15.25 -15.45 16.11
N ARG A 225 -16.28 -14.72 16.54
CA ARG A 225 -16.39 -13.26 16.37
C ARG A 225 -16.06 -12.49 17.66
N SER A 226 -15.50 -13.18 18.66
CA SER A 226 -15.26 -12.67 20.02
C SER A 226 -14.39 -11.43 20.06
N VAL A 227 -13.51 -11.31 19.09
CA VAL A 227 -12.62 -10.17 18.94
C VAL A 227 -12.99 -9.49 17.66
N PHE A 228 -13.97 -8.57 17.75
CA PHE A 228 -14.12 -7.50 16.80
C PHE A 228 -15.12 -7.70 15.64
N GLY A 229 -16.09 -8.62 15.79
CA GLY A 229 -17.03 -8.95 14.70
C GLY A 229 -16.37 -9.66 13.51
N GLN A 230 -15.13 -10.08 13.73
CA GLN A 230 -14.21 -10.81 12.89
C GLN A 230 -13.38 -11.65 13.89
N ALA A 231 -12.56 -12.60 13.44
CA ALA A 231 -11.73 -13.36 14.35
C ALA A 231 -10.38 -12.66 14.55
N PHE A 232 -9.86 -12.66 15.78
CA PHE A 232 -8.58 -11.98 16.11
C PHE A 232 -7.41 -12.45 15.23
N TRP A 233 -7.46 -13.69 14.75
CA TRP A 233 -6.42 -14.32 13.95
C TRP A 233 -6.40 -13.87 12.49
N VAL A 234 -7.47 -13.22 12.00
CA VAL A 234 -7.57 -12.81 10.58
C VAL A 234 -6.51 -11.76 10.23
N PHE A 235 -6.35 -10.72 11.06
CA PHE A 235 -5.34 -9.69 10.81
C PHE A 235 -3.90 -10.26 10.82
N PRO A 236 -3.47 -11.03 11.84
CA PRO A 236 -2.17 -11.71 11.81
C PRO A 236 -2.00 -12.65 10.62
N LEU A 237 -3.02 -13.43 10.26
CA LEU A 237 -2.98 -14.35 9.13
C LEU A 237 -2.71 -13.58 7.83
N PHE A 238 -3.50 -12.54 7.55
CA PHE A 238 -3.33 -11.75 6.33
C PHE A 238 -2.00 -11.01 6.28
N GLY A 239 -1.50 -10.50 7.40
CA GLY A 239 -0.16 -9.92 7.47
C GLY A 239 0.95 -10.94 7.17
N LEU A 240 0.86 -12.15 7.73
CA LEU A 240 1.82 -13.23 7.47
C LEU A 240 1.73 -13.75 6.04
N VAL A 241 0.53 -13.92 5.48
CA VAL A 241 0.33 -14.32 4.07
C VAL A 241 0.88 -13.26 3.12
N SER A 242 0.73 -11.97 3.44
CA SER A 242 1.32 -10.88 2.66
C SER A 242 2.85 -10.97 2.63
N ILE A 243 3.49 -11.20 3.79
CA ILE A 243 4.94 -11.47 3.86
C ILE A 243 5.31 -12.70 3.03
N ALA A 244 4.58 -13.80 3.21
CA ALA A 244 4.88 -15.08 2.61
C ALA A 244 4.79 -15.03 1.08
N THR A 245 3.75 -14.42 0.53
CA THR A 245 3.52 -14.29 -0.91
C THR A 245 4.56 -13.41 -1.59
N VAL A 246 4.89 -12.25 -1.00
CA VAL A 246 5.98 -11.38 -1.49
C VAL A 246 7.32 -12.10 -1.48
N THR A 247 7.62 -12.83 -0.40
CA THR A 247 8.87 -13.59 -0.31
C THR A 247 8.89 -14.77 -1.29
N ALA A 248 7.77 -15.46 -1.48
CA ALA A 248 7.62 -16.57 -2.43
C ALA A 248 7.84 -16.10 -3.87
N TYR A 249 7.29 -14.93 -4.23
CA TYR A 249 7.52 -14.33 -5.54
C TYR A 249 8.99 -14.01 -5.78
N GLY A 250 9.65 -13.30 -4.85
CA GLY A 250 11.06 -12.96 -4.98
C GLY A 250 11.97 -14.20 -5.12
N ARG A 251 11.64 -15.29 -4.42
CA ARG A 251 12.34 -16.58 -4.59
C ARG A 251 12.08 -17.22 -5.94
N LEU A 252 10.84 -17.28 -6.39
CA LEU A 252 10.48 -17.85 -7.69
C LEU A 252 11.15 -17.08 -8.83
N ARG A 253 11.11 -15.74 -8.78
CA ARG A 253 11.78 -14.84 -9.73
C ARG A 253 13.28 -15.10 -9.77
N GLY A 254 13.93 -15.17 -8.61
CA GLY A 254 15.36 -15.48 -8.50
C GLY A 254 15.72 -16.87 -9.04
N ALA A 255 14.91 -17.89 -8.75
CA ALA A 255 15.12 -19.26 -9.24
C ALA A 255 14.95 -19.38 -10.76
N MET A 256 14.07 -18.58 -11.36
CA MET A 256 13.84 -18.54 -12.81
C MET A 256 14.78 -17.58 -13.56
N GLY A 257 15.69 -16.90 -12.84
CA GLY A 257 16.70 -16.03 -13.45
C GLY A 257 16.15 -14.71 -14.01
N GLU A 258 14.93 -14.30 -13.65
CA GLU A 258 14.38 -13.02 -14.08
C GLU A 258 14.99 -11.86 -13.24
N PRO A 259 15.42 -10.76 -13.89
CA PRO A 259 16.04 -9.63 -13.22
C PRO A 259 15.06 -8.93 -12.25
N ALA A 260 15.61 -8.21 -11.28
CA ALA A 260 14.80 -7.38 -10.39
C ALA A 260 14.07 -6.29 -11.19
N ARG A 261 12.79 -6.07 -10.87
CA ARG A 261 11.96 -5.05 -11.53
C ARG A 261 12.29 -3.66 -11.03
N SER A 262 12.17 -2.67 -11.91
CA SER A 262 12.14 -1.28 -11.49
C SER A 262 10.78 -0.95 -10.86
N PRO A 263 10.74 -0.34 -9.68
CA PRO A 263 9.50 0.14 -9.06
C PRO A 263 8.75 1.12 -9.94
N GLY A 264 7.44 1.06 -9.89
CA GLY A 264 6.58 1.99 -10.60
C GLY A 264 5.28 2.16 -9.86
N VAL A 265 5.13 3.27 -9.14
CA VAL A 265 3.99 3.39 -8.21
C VAL A 265 2.66 3.65 -8.84
N ALA A 266 2.64 4.24 -10.03
CA ALA A 266 1.41 4.20 -10.83
C ALA A 266 0.99 2.74 -11.07
N ARG A 267 1.92 1.82 -11.36
CA ARG A 267 1.61 0.39 -11.53
C ARG A 267 1.26 -0.28 -10.20
N THR A 268 2.00 -0.04 -9.13
CA THR A 268 1.70 -0.58 -7.79
C THR A 268 0.32 -0.15 -7.31
N ALA A 269 -0.02 1.14 -7.48
CA ALA A 269 -1.32 1.65 -7.08
C ALA A 269 -2.45 1.12 -7.96
N VAL A 270 -2.26 1.06 -9.29
CA VAL A 270 -3.22 0.42 -10.20
C VAL A 270 -3.39 -1.05 -9.82
N ALA A 271 -2.32 -1.77 -9.53
CA ALA A 271 -2.39 -3.16 -9.08
C ALA A 271 -3.13 -3.31 -7.75
N ALA A 272 -2.93 -2.39 -6.81
CA ALA A 272 -3.63 -2.37 -5.53
C ALA A 272 -5.13 -2.09 -5.71
N VAL A 273 -5.49 -1.08 -6.50
CA VAL A 273 -6.89 -0.76 -6.83
C VAL A 273 -7.58 -1.95 -7.47
N TRP A 274 -6.93 -2.62 -8.42
CA TRP A 274 -7.51 -3.81 -9.04
C TRP A 274 -7.60 -5.00 -8.09
N ALA A 275 -6.58 -5.28 -7.28
CA ALA A 275 -6.59 -6.43 -6.38
C ALA A 275 -7.61 -6.26 -5.25
N LEU A 276 -7.56 -5.13 -4.55
CA LEU A 276 -8.47 -4.82 -3.46
C LEU A 276 -9.89 -4.55 -3.97
N GLY A 277 -10.01 -3.89 -5.13
CA GLY A 277 -11.30 -3.65 -5.79
C GLY A 277 -11.94 -4.95 -6.28
N ALA A 278 -11.17 -5.87 -6.88
CA ALA A 278 -11.67 -7.18 -7.27
C ALA A 278 -12.16 -7.97 -6.04
N TYR A 279 -11.37 -8.00 -4.96
CA TYR A 279 -11.77 -8.63 -3.70
C TYR A 279 -13.07 -8.01 -3.16
N ALA A 280 -13.11 -6.69 -2.96
CA ALA A 280 -14.29 -6.02 -2.42
C ALA A 280 -15.53 -6.21 -3.31
N ALA A 281 -15.36 -6.22 -4.64
CA ALA A 281 -16.45 -6.41 -5.59
C ALA A 281 -17.07 -7.82 -5.52
N THR A 282 -16.32 -8.84 -5.08
CA THR A 282 -16.91 -10.18 -4.90
C THR A 282 -17.86 -10.24 -3.71
N GLY A 283 -17.88 -9.24 -2.83
CA GLY A 283 -18.90 -9.06 -1.80
C GLY A 283 -20.32 -8.98 -2.38
N PRO A 284 -20.69 -7.86 -3.03
CA PRO A 284 -22.03 -7.69 -3.61
C PRO A 284 -22.29 -8.57 -4.84
N LEU A 285 -21.24 -9.11 -5.47
CA LEU A 285 -21.35 -9.94 -6.67
C LEU A 285 -21.21 -11.45 -6.40
N ASP A 286 -21.19 -11.88 -5.13
CA ASP A 286 -20.95 -13.28 -4.75
C ASP A 286 -21.83 -14.28 -5.53
N GLY A 287 -23.11 -13.96 -5.69
CA GLY A 287 -24.09 -14.80 -6.41
C GLY A 287 -23.83 -14.98 -7.91
N TRP A 288 -22.83 -14.33 -8.50
CA TRP A 288 -22.48 -14.47 -9.92
C TRP A 288 -21.59 -15.70 -10.19
N GLY A 289 -20.99 -16.32 -9.17
CA GLY A 289 -20.27 -17.60 -9.27
C GLY A 289 -19.28 -17.66 -10.44
N PRO A 290 -19.42 -18.63 -11.37
CA PRO A 290 -18.49 -18.78 -12.50
C PRO A 290 -18.48 -17.62 -13.50
N ILE A 291 -19.57 -16.82 -13.56
CA ILE A 291 -19.60 -15.64 -14.43
C ILE A 291 -18.63 -14.59 -13.89
N LEU A 292 -18.62 -14.38 -12.57
CA LEU A 292 -17.67 -13.48 -11.92
C LEU A 292 -16.23 -13.97 -12.09
N LEU A 293 -15.99 -15.28 -11.96
CA LEU A 293 -14.69 -15.87 -12.29
C LEU A 293 -14.27 -15.49 -13.72
N GLY A 294 -15.14 -15.68 -14.71
CA GLY A 294 -14.87 -15.35 -16.11
C GLY A 294 -14.50 -13.88 -16.32
N VAL A 295 -15.21 -12.96 -15.65
CA VAL A 295 -14.91 -11.52 -15.69
C VAL A 295 -13.53 -11.21 -15.08
N LEU A 296 -13.23 -11.76 -13.91
CA LEU A 296 -11.93 -11.57 -13.23
C LEU A 296 -10.78 -12.16 -14.04
N VAL A 297 -10.95 -13.36 -14.59
CA VAL A 297 -9.96 -14.01 -15.46
C VAL A 297 -9.74 -13.19 -16.73
N LEU A 298 -10.79 -12.69 -17.39
CA LEU A 298 -10.64 -11.86 -18.59
C LEU A 298 -9.90 -10.56 -18.26
N ALA A 299 -10.27 -9.88 -17.18
CA ALA A 299 -9.58 -8.68 -16.72
C ALA A 299 -8.10 -8.96 -16.39
N TRP A 300 -7.82 -10.10 -15.76
CA TRP A 300 -6.46 -10.54 -15.49
C TRP A 300 -5.69 -10.85 -16.78
N ILE A 301 -6.28 -11.56 -17.76
CA ILE A 301 -5.67 -11.85 -19.07
C ILE A 301 -5.26 -10.55 -19.77
N VAL A 302 -6.15 -9.55 -19.80
CA VAL A 302 -5.85 -8.25 -20.39
C VAL A 302 -4.64 -7.62 -19.68
N ARG A 303 -4.60 -7.65 -18.35
CA ARG A 303 -3.51 -7.03 -17.57
C ARG A 303 -2.19 -7.78 -17.70
N ILE A 304 -2.19 -9.10 -17.60
CA ILE A 304 -0.98 -9.93 -17.70
C ILE A 304 -0.42 -9.91 -19.13
N ALA A 305 -1.22 -9.65 -20.16
CA ALA A 305 -0.74 -9.49 -21.54
C ALA A 305 0.18 -8.26 -21.73
N PHE A 306 0.06 -7.24 -20.88
CA PHE A 306 0.97 -6.10 -20.85
C PHE A 306 2.12 -6.28 -19.87
N GLU A 307 2.13 -7.39 -19.13
CA GLU A 307 3.17 -7.70 -18.16
C GLU A 307 4.38 -8.32 -18.87
N LYS A 308 5.56 -7.73 -18.67
CA LYS A 308 6.80 -8.16 -19.32
C LYS A 308 7.47 -9.31 -18.57
N ASP A 309 7.13 -9.47 -17.31
CA ASP A 309 7.70 -10.48 -16.43
C ASP A 309 6.98 -11.81 -16.60
N ARG A 310 7.72 -12.78 -17.13
CA ARG A 310 7.21 -14.13 -17.43
C ARG A 310 6.92 -14.93 -16.16
N VAL A 311 7.58 -14.60 -15.05
CA VAL A 311 7.37 -15.26 -13.76
C VAL A 311 6.07 -14.80 -13.13
N ALA A 312 5.64 -13.55 -13.39
CA ALA A 312 4.38 -13.02 -12.87
C ALA A 312 3.18 -13.89 -13.24
N ALA A 313 3.09 -14.37 -14.49
CA ALA A 313 1.99 -15.23 -14.93
C ALA A 313 1.99 -16.58 -14.18
N VAL A 314 3.16 -17.23 -14.08
CA VAL A 314 3.32 -18.50 -13.35
C VAL A 314 2.94 -18.33 -11.88
N PHE A 315 3.39 -17.24 -11.26
CA PHE A 315 3.09 -16.93 -9.87
C PHE A 315 1.58 -16.70 -9.65
N CYS A 316 0.93 -15.88 -10.49
CA CYS A 316 -0.50 -15.61 -10.39
C CYS A 316 -1.32 -16.90 -10.53
N LEU A 317 -1.00 -17.75 -11.52
CA LEU A 317 -1.68 -19.03 -11.73
C LEU A 317 -1.46 -19.98 -10.56
N GLY A 318 -0.23 -20.07 -10.04
CA GLY A 318 0.06 -20.86 -8.85
C GLY A 318 -0.71 -20.38 -7.62
N LEU A 319 -0.77 -19.06 -7.41
CA LEU A 319 -1.50 -18.46 -6.30
C LEU A 319 -3.02 -18.66 -6.43
N ALA A 320 -3.56 -18.63 -7.64
CA ALA A 320 -4.97 -18.93 -7.94
C ALA A 320 -5.37 -20.39 -7.67
N VAL A 321 -4.40 -21.29 -7.47
CA VAL A 321 -4.63 -22.68 -7.03
C VAL A 321 -4.34 -22.84 -5.54
N VAL A 322 -3.16 -22.40 -5.08
CA VAL A 322 -2.73 -22.57 -3.69
C VAL A 322 -3.60 -21.78 -2.72
N GLY A 323 -4.01 -20.58 -3.11
CA GLY A 323 -4.89 -19.71 -2.30
C GLY A 323 -6.22 -20.38 -1.95
N PRO A 324 -7.06 -20.73 -2.95
CA PRO A 324 -8.33 -21.41 -2.71
C PRO A 324 -8.19 -22.74 -1.96
N LEU A 325 -7.12 -23.51 -2.20
CA LEU A 325 -6.84 -24.73 -1.43
C LEU A 325 -6.54 -24.42 0.05
N GLY A 326 -5.76 -23.37 0.32
CA GLY A 326 -5.47 -22.92 1.68
C GLY A 326 -6.72 -22.44 2.42
N GLU A 327 -7.58 -21.68 1.73
CA GLU A 327 -8.87 -21.26 2.29
C GLU A 327 -9.82 -22.44 2.51
N ALA A 328 -9.91 -23.39 1.58
CA ALA A 328 -10.71 -24.60 1.73
C ALA A 328 -10.25 -25.43 2.93
N ALA A 329 -8.92 -25.57 3.11
CA ALA A 329 -8.33 -26.26 4.25
C ALA A 329 -8.61 -25.53 5.57
N LEU A 330 -8.49 -24.20 5.60
CA LEU A 330 -8.80 -23.41 6.79
C LEU A 330 -10.30 -23.48 7.13
N SER A 331 -11.18 -23.43 6.13
CA SER A 331 -12.62 -23.58 6.34
C SER A 331 -12.99 -24.97 6.86
N ALA A 332 -12.31 -26.02 6.39
CA ALA A 332 -12.51 -27.39 6.90
C ALA A 332 -12.17 -27.54 8.39
N THR A 333 -11.37 -26.64 8.97
CA THR A 333 -11.11 -26.64 10.43
C THR A 333 -12.26 -26.08 11.25
N GLY A 334 -13.26 -25.46 10.61
CA GLY A 334 -14.34 -24.74 11.29
C GLY A 334 -13.98 -23.30 11.67
N ALA A 335 -12.83 -22.78 11.24
CA ALA A 335 -12.42 -21.42 11.55
C ALA A 335 -13.38 -20.37 10.93
N PHE A 336 -13.86 -20.65 9.72
CA PHE A 336 -14.86 -19.85 9.00
C PHE A 336 -15.54 -20.71 7.92
N HIS A 337 -16.69 -20.28 7.43
CA HIS A 337 -17.41 -20.93 6.34
C HIS A 337 -17.95 -19.91 5.35
N TYR A 338 -17.87 -20.24 4.06
CA TYR A 338 -18.62 -19.52 3.03
C TYR A 338 -20.10 -19.89 3.11
N LEU A 339 -20.97 -18.89 2.92
CA LEU A 339 -22.42 -19.08 3.00
C LEU A 339 -23.01 -19.66 1.71
N HIS A 340 -22.38 -19.38 0.57
CA HIS A 340 -22.82 -19.83 -0.76
C HIS A 340 -21.69 -20.45 -1.62
N PRO A 341 -20.97 -21.49 -1.14
CA PRO A 341 -19.90 -22.10 -1.92
C PRO A 341 -20.44 -22.95 -3.08
N ASP A 342 -19.77 -22.90 -4.23
CA ASP A 342 -20.06 -23.66 -5.45
C ASP A 342 -18.84 -24.39 -6.02
N MET A 343 -17.69 -24.36 -5.32
CA MET A 343 -16.46 -25.09 -5.63
C MET A 343 -15.92 -25.79 -4.37
N GLY A 344 -16.57 -26.87 -3.93
CA GLY A 344 -16.23 -27.55 -2.68
C GLY A 344 -16.69 -26.74 -1.47
N SER A 345 -15.76 -26.36 -0.57
CA SER A 345 -16.05 -25.51 0.59
C SER A 345 -15.84 -24.00 0.32
N VAL A 346 -15.50 -23.63 -0.92
CA VAL A 346 -15.18 -22.24 -1.31
C VAL A 346 -15.94 -21.83 -2.58
N PRO A 347 -16.04 -20.52 -2.88
CA PRO A 347 -16.66 -20.03 -4.10
C PRO A 347 -15.76 -20.21 -5.34
N SER A 348 -16.38 -20.39 -6.49
CA SER A 348 -15.75 -20.60 -7.79
C SER A 348 -15.08 -19.34 -8.33
N TRP A 349 -15.50 -18.14 -7.88
CA TRP A 349 -14.84 -16.88 -8.20
C TRP A 349 -13.53 -16.65 -7.44
N LEU A 350 -13.26 -17.43 -6.38
CA LEU A 350 -12.11 -17.22 -5.49
C LEU A 350 -10.74 -17.26 -6.20
N PRO A 351 -10.46 -18.18 -7.15
CA PRO A 351 -9.23 -18.13 -7.94
C PRO A 351 -9.00 -16.78 -8.63
N GLY A 352 -10.08 -16.11 -9.06
CA GLY A 352 -10.03 -14.83 -9.76
C GLY A 352 -9.43 -13.70 -8.94
N ILE A 353 -9.76 -13.62 -7.63
CA ILE A 353 -9.18 -12.59 -6.76
C ILE A 353 -7.69 -12.83 -6.50
N TYR A 354 -7.27 -14.09 -6.40
CA TYR A 354 -5.87 -14.47 -6.23
C TYR A 354 -5.02 -14.16 -7.46
N LEU A 355 -5.57 -14.24 -8.67
CA LEU A 355 -4.89 -13.78 -9.89
C LEU A 355 -4.53 -12.29 -9.81
N HIS A 356 -5.46 -11.45 -9.33
CA HIS A 356 -5.21 -10.02 -9.17
C HIS A 356 -4.31 -9.71 -7.97
N GLY A 357 -4.45 -10.46 -6.87
CA GLY A 357 -3.54 -10.40 -5.73
C GLY A 357 -2.10 -10.72 -6.13
N GLY A 358 -1.89 -11.70 -7.00
CA GLY A 358 -0.57 -12.03 -7.55
C GLY A 358 0.09 -10.86 -8.26
N LEU A 359 -0.65 -10.11 -9.09
CA LEU A 359 -0.13 -8.91 -9.75
C LEU A 359 0.22 -7.78 -8.76
N LEU A 360 -0.52 -7.65 -7.65
CA LEU A 360 -0.15 -6.71 -6.60
C LEU A 360 1.16 -7.13 -5.91
N VAL A 361 1.30 -8.42 -5.59
CA VAL A 361 2.51 -8.97 -4.99
C VAL A 361 3.75 -8.71 -5.85
N VAL A 362 3.63 -8.88 -7.17
CA VAL A 362 4.70 -8.57 -8.15
C VAL A 362 5.18 -7.12 -8.03
N GLU A 363 4.25 -6.17 -7.95
CA GLU A 363 4.60 -4.74 -7.84
C GLU A 363 5.09 -4.35 -6.44
N VAL A 364 4.63 -5.02 -5.38
CA VAL A 364 5.13 -4.82 -4.00
C VAL A 364 6.56 -5.36 -3.86
N GLU A 365 6.87 -6.53 -4.42
CA GLU A 365 8.23 -7.08 -4.40
C GLU A 365 9.22 -6.17 -5.13
N ALA A 366 8.83 -5.66 -6.30
CA ALA A 366 9.61 -4.67 -7.04
C ALA A 366 9.94 -3.47 -6.16
N TRP A 367 8.92 -2.91 -5.49
CA TRP A 367 9.08 -1.75 -4.59
C TRP A 367 10.06 -2.03 -3.44
N LEU A 368 9.97 -3.20 -2.81
CA LEU A 368 10.88 -3.58 -1.72
C LEU A 368 12.33 -3.74 -2.14
N ALA A 369 12.59 -4.10 -3.40
CA ALA A 369 13.95 -4.22 -3.91
C ALA A 369 14.72 -2.89 -3.88
N GLN A 370 14.03 -1.73 -3.86
CA GLN A 370 14.62 -0.39 -3.74
C GLN A 370 15.02 0.01 -2.31
N GLU A 371 14.30 -0.44 -1.27
CA GLU A 371 14.57 -0.04 0.12
C GLU A 371 15.77 -0.80 0.75
N GLY A 372 16.37 -1.73 -0.01
CA GLY A 372 17.46 -2.61 0.46
C GLY A 372 18.87 -2.02 0.38
N ASP A 373 19.04 -0.72 0.18
CA ASP A 373 20.34 -0.01 0.19
C ASP A 373 20.44 0.99 1.35
#